data_AF-A0AAJ1X4T4-F1
#
_entry.id   AF-A0AAJ1X4T4-F1
#
_cell.length_a   1.000
_cell.length_b   1.000
_cell.length_c   1.000
_cell.angle_alpha   90.00
_cell.angle_beta   90.00
_cell.angle_gamma   90.00
#
_symmetry.space_group_name_H-M   'P 1'
#
loop_
_entity.id
_entity.type
_entity.pdbx_description
1 polymer ?
#
loop_
_entity_poly.entity_id
_entity_poly.type
_entity_poly.pdbx_seq_one_letter_code
_entity_poly.pdbx_strand_id
1 'polypeptide(L)'
;MKTPHTLFGLALMALPLTPLHAQTPDQFSCAVEDFIGFSDDAAFKAKNKRKRFTLRITGTEVIAFVKSKDFRDHENRYEIIQRKMLDTVAINAGRGSLGTLVIPADPRRTLARKGYFNASVSTQSNHFVNSWLLRCTK
;
A
#
# COMPACT_ATOMS: atom_id res chain seq x y z
N MET A 1 -50.35 59.81 -8.15
CA MET A 1 -49.44 59.05 -9.03
C MET A 1 -48.40 58.36 -8.16
N LYS A 2 -48.42 57.02 -8.06
CA LYS A 2 -47.44 56.22 -7.31
C LYS A 2 -46.93 55.12 -8.25
N THR A 3 -45.63 55.12 -8.53
CA THR A 3 -44.92 54.12 -9.31
C THR A 3 -44.53 52.93 -8.43
N PRO A 4 -44.67 51.67 -8.88
CA PRO A 4 -44.11 50.52 -8.19
C PRO A 4 -42.69 50.22 -8.70
N HIS A 5 -41.77 49.95 -7.78
CA HIS A 5 -40.43 49.44 -8.07
C HIS A 5 -40.44 47.91 -8.08
N THR A 6 -40.04 47.34 -9.21
CA THR A 6 -39.84 45.91 -9.43
C THR A 6 -38.45 45.52 -8.91
N LEU A 7 -38.39 44.66 -7.89
CA LEU A 7 -37.14 44.07 -7.39
C LEU A 7 -36.84 42.78 -8.15
N PHE A 8 -35.75 42.79 -8.93
CA PHE A 8 -35.15 41.61 -9.55
C PHE A 8 -34.44 40.77 -8.48
N GLY A 9 -34.94 39.57 -8.21
CA GLY A 9 -34.26 38.58 -7.39
C GLY A 9 -33.19 37.85 -8.19
N LEU A 10 -31.92 37.99 -7.80
CA LEU A 10 -30.83 37.14 -8.25
C LEU A 10 -31.00 35.74 -7.64
N ALA A 11 -31.27 34.74 -8.46
CA ALA A 11 -31.25 33.34 -8.05
C ALA A 11 -29.78 32.85 -8.01
N LEU A 12 -29.25 32.69 -6.80
CA LEU A 12 -27.95 32.09 -6.54
C LEU A 12 -28.06 30.56 -6.79
N MET A 13 -27.57 30.07 -7.93
CA MET A 13 -27.48 28.63 -8.19
C MET A 13 -26.39 28.01 -7.30
N ALA A 14 -26.81 27.35 -6.22
CA ALA A 14 -25.94 26.52 -5.39
C ALA A 14 -25.61 25.23 -6.13
N LEU A 15 -24.37 25.09 -6.61
CA LEU A 15 -23.82 23.82 -7.08
C LEU A 15 -23.77 22.85 -5.88
N PRO A 16 -24.41 21.67 -5.93
CA PRO A 16 -24.28 20.69 -4.88
C PRO A 16 -22.83 20.18 -4.87
N LEU A 17 -22.07 20.58 -3.85
CA LEU A 17 -20.82 19.93 -3.48
C LEU A 17 -21.15 18.50 -3.07
N THR A 18 -21.04 17.57 -4.01
CA THR A 18 -21.07 16.16 -3.65
C THR A 18 -19.86 15.88 -2.76
N PRO A 19 -20.04 15.27 -1.58
CA PRO A 19 -18.91 14.90 -0.74
C PRO A 19 -18.07 13.92 -1.55
N LEU A 20 -16.86 14.37 -1.90
CA LEU A 20 -15.82 13.52 -2.45
C LEU A 20 -15.58 12.43 -1.39
N HIS A 21 -16.13 11.24 -1.63
CA HIS A 21 -15.92 10.10 -0.75
C HIS A 21 -14.43 9.78 -0.81
N ALA A 22 -13.67 10.31 0.15
CA ALA A 22 -12.29 9.93 0.38
C ALA A 22 -12.29 8.42 0.61
N GLN A 23 -11.88 7.65 -0.42
CA GLN A 23 -11.80 6.21 -0.31
C GLN A 23 -10.87 5.89 0.85
N THR A 24 -11.42 5.30 1.91
CA THR A 24 -10.61 4.85 3.04
C THR A 24 -9.57 3.87 2.50
N PRO A 25 -8.27 4.14 2.72
CA PRO A 25 -7.23 3.31 2.15
C PRO A 25 -7.35 1.89 2.68
N ASP A 26 -7.16 0.91 1.80
CA ASP A 26 -7.23 -0.49 2.17
C ASP A 26 -6.07 -0.84 3.08
N GLN A 27 -6.35 -1.54 4.18
CA GLN A 27 -5.33 -1.99 5.10
C GLN A 27 -5.36 -3.52 5.20
N PHE A 28 -4.18 -4.13 5.14
CA PHE A 28 -3.98 -5.57 5.24
C PHE A 28 -2.86 -5.90 6.24
N SER A 29 -3.08 -6.93 7.04
CA SER A 29 -2.10 -7.46 7.98
C SER A 29 -1.41 -8.67 7.35
N CYS A 30 -0.09 -8.67 7.32
CA CYS A 30 0.69 -9.66 6.61
C CYS A 30 1.77 -10.32 7.48
N ALA A 31 1.88 -11.63 7.36
CA ALA A 31 2.93 -12.46 7.95
C ALA A 31 4.00 -12.79 6.90
N VAL A 32 5.26 -12.93 7.30
CA VAL A 32 6.28 -13.51 6.42
C VAL A 32 6.05 -15.02 6.34
N GLU A 33 5.69 -15.51 5.16
CA GLU A 33 5.57 -16.93 4.84
C GLU A 33 6.95 -17.51 4.50
N ASP A 34 7.73 -16.76 3.72
CA ASP A 34 9.11 -17.14 3.40
C ASP A 34 10.06 -15.95 3.26
N PHE A 35 11.36 -16.22 3.40
CA PHE A 35 12.42 -15.23 3.33
C PHE A 35 13.65 -15.79 2.61
N ILE A 36 14.07 -15.07 1.57
CA ILE A 36 15.31 -15.30 0.84
C ILE A 36 16.16 -14.04 1.02
N GLY A 37 17.41 -14.19 1.47
CA GLY A 37 18.28 -13.04 1.71
C GLY A 37 19.72 -13.36 1.36
N PHE A 38 20.55 -12.32 1.42
CA PHE A 38 21.97 -12.40 1.09
C PHE A 38 22.80 -13.27 2.05
N SER A 39 22.30 -13.52 3.27
CA SER A 39 23.00 -14.25 4.31
C SER A 39 22.37 -15.63 4.51
N ASP A 40 23.21 -16.65 4.63
CA ASP A 40 22.80 -18.01 4.98
C ASP A 40 22.68 -18.27 6.49
N ASP A 41 22.93 -17.24 7.31
CA ASP A 41 22.80 -17.34 8.77
C ASP A 41 21.36 -17.69 9.18
N ALA A 42 21.19 -18.84 9.82
CA ALA A 42 19.88 -19.36 10.20
C ALA A 42 19.18 -18.44 11.21
N ALA A 43 19.91 -17.81 12.13
CA ALA A 43 19.34 -16.90 13.11
C ALA A 43 18.81 -15.62 12.44
N PHE A 44 19.53 -15.08 11.46
CA PHE A 44 19.12 -13.93 10.66
C PHE A 44 17.88 -14.25 9.82
N LYS A 45 17.83 -15.41 9.17
CA LYS A 45 16.64 -15.89 8.45
C LYS A 45 15.43 -16.01 9.40
N ALA A 46 15.62 -16.62 10.57
CA ALA A 46 14.57 -16.75 11.58
C ALA A 46 14.06 -15.40 12.09
N LYS A 47 14.95 -14.43 12.35
CA LYS A 47 14.58 -13.06 12.72
C LYS A 47 13.74 -12.38 11.63
N ASN A 48 14.11 -12.56 10.35
CA ASN A 48 13.35 -12.01 9.24
C ASN A 48 11.97 -12.65 9.07
N LYS A 49 11.83 -13.97 9.30
CA LYS A 49 10.53 -14.66 9.28
C LYS A 49 9.57 -14.22 10.40
N ARG A 50 10.08 -13.63 11.48
CA ARG A 50 9.24 -13.09 12.58
C ARG A 50 8.68 -11.69 12.33
N LYS A 51 9.12 -11.00 11.27
CA LYS A 51 8.60 -9.67 10.92
C LYS A 51 7.10 -9.73 10.62
N ARG A 52 6.41 -8.63 10.91
CA ARG A 52 5.02 -8.39 10.52
C ARG A 52 4.94 -7.16 9.65
N PHE A 53 4.12 -7.23 8.62
CA PHE A 53 3.91 -6.12 7.69
C PHE A 53 2.45 -5.69 7.77
N THR A 54 2.20 -4.40 7.85
CA THR A 54 0.87 -3.84 7.59
C THR A 54 0.96 -3.08 6.27
N LEU A 55 0.20 -3.51 5.26
CA LEU A 55 0.15 -2.85 3.97
C LEU A 55 -1.06 -1.94 3.92
N ARG A 56 -0.83 -0.65 3.64
CA ARG A 56 -1.88 0.33 3.36
C ARG A 56 -1.82 0.72 1.89
N ILE A 57 -2.86 0.40 1.13
CA ILE A 57 -2.93 0.59 -0.32
C ILE A 57 -3.83 1.78 -0.63
N THR A 58 -3.31 2.70 -1.44
CA THR A 58 -4.04 3.87 -1.95
C THR A 58 -4.19 3.78 -3.47
N GLY A 59 -4.71 4.83 -4.10
CA GLY A 59 -4.79 4.92 -5.56
C GLY A 59 -3.42 4.90 -6.25
N THR A 60 -2.37 5.41 -5.59
CA THR A 60 -1.05 5.64 -6.20
C THR A 60 0.11 5.01 -5.44
N GLU A 61 -0.10 4.55 -4.21
CA GLU A 61 0.98 4.07 -3.35
C GLU A 61 0.60 2.80 -2.58
N VAL A 62 1.62 2.06 -2.17
CA VAL A 62 1.53 1.06 -1.11
C VAL A 62 2.47 1.48 0.02
N ILE A 63 1.94 1.64 1.22
CA ILE A 63 2.72 1.97 2.42
C ILE A 63 2.85 0.72 3.26
N ALA A 64 4.07 0.25 3.47
CA ALA A 64 4.37 -0.93 4.27
C ALA A 64 4.95 -0.52 5.63
N PHE A 65 4.20 -0.78 6.69
CA PHE A 65 4.69 -0.66 8.06
C PHE A 65 5.29 -1.98 8.50
N VAL A 66 6.56 -1.99 8.83
CA VAL A 66 7.29 -3.20 9.24
C VAL A 66 7.47 -3.17 10.74
N LYS A 67 6.96 -4.20 11.43
CA LYS A 67 7.13 -4.40 12.87
C LYS A 67 8.00 -5.62 13.14
N SER A 68 8.94 -5.48 14.08
CA SER A 68 9.85 -6.56 14.47
C SER A 68 10.31 -6.40 15.92
N LYS A 69 10.47 -7.52 16.63
CA LYS A 69 11.16 -7.53 17.93
C LYS A 69 12.68 -7.54 17.78
N ASP A 70 13.17 -7.99 16.62
CA ASP A 70 14.59 -8.24 16.35
C ASP A 70 15.26 -7.12 15.55
N PHE A 71 14.47 -6.18 15.01
CA PHE A 71 14.93 -5.09 14.15
C PHE A 71 14.12 -3.83 14.47
N ARG A 72 14.64 -2.66 14.08
CA ARG A 72 13.90 -1.42 14.24
C ARG A 72 12.65 -1.40 13.33
N ASP A 73 11.53 -1.03 13.92
CA ASP A 73 10.30 -0.75 13.19
C ASP A 73 10.52 0.42 12.21
N HIS A 74 9.94 0.31 11.03
CA HIS A 74 10.07 1.34 10.00
C HIS A 74 8.89 1.33 9.03
N GLU A 75 8.77 2.40 8.27
CA GLU A 75 7.77 2.59 7.23
C GLU A 75 8.48 2.74 5.87
N ASN A 76 8.01 2.01 4.87
CA ASN A 76 8.45 2.16 3.48
C ASN A 76 7.26 2.57 2.62
N ARG A 77 7.45 3.55 1.75
CA ARG A 77 6.44 4.03 0.81
C ARG A 77 6.81 3.63 -0.61
N TYR A 78 5.95 2.86 -1.26
CA TYR A 78 6.17 2.39 -2.62
C TYR A 78 5.21 3.10 -3.56
N GLU A 79 5.72 3.72 -4.61
CA GLU A 79 4.92 4.29 -5.70
C GLU A 79 4.48 3.19 -6.65
N ILE A 80 3.20 3.15 -7.00
CA ILE A 80 2.66 2.18 -7.95
C ILE A 80 3.00 2.62 -9.38
N ILE A 81 3.93 1.90 -10.00
CA ILE A 81 4.37 2.17 -11.38
C ILE A 81 3.60 1.34 -12.41
N GLN A 82 2.92 0.28 -11.98
CA GLN A 82 2.23 -0.62 -12.88
C GLN A 82 1.05 -1.31 -12.21
N ARG A 83 -0.11 -1.25 -12.86
CA ARG A 83 -1.29 -2.07 -12.56
C ARG A 83 -1.61 -2.92 -13.79
N LYS A 84 -1.31 -4.21 -13.74
CA LYS A 84 -1.58 -5.19 -14.81
C LYS A 84 -2.77 -6.07 -14.43
N MET A 85 -3.20 -6.92 -15.38
CA MET A 85 -4.30 -7.86 -15.16
C MET A 85 -4.05 -8.82 -13.99
N LEU A 86 -2.80 -9.24 -13.78
CA LEU A 86 -2.43 -10.20 -12.74
C LEU A 86 -1.98 -9.49 -11.46
N ASP A 87 -1.09 -8.50 -11.58
CA ASP A 87 -0.39 -7.92 -10.43
C ASP A 87 -0.30 -6.39 -10.51
N THR A 88 -0.19 -5.78 -9.33
CA THR A 88 0.25 -4.40 -9.14
C THR A 88 1.69 -4.41 -8.63
N VAL A 89 2.54 -3.62 -9.27
CA VAL A 89 3.96 -3.46 -8.92
C VAL A 89 4.19 -2.03 -8.43
N ALA A 90 4.81 -1.92 -7.26
CA ALA A 90 5.18 -0.66 -6.65
C ALA A 90 6.67 -0.63 -6.30
N ILE A 91 7.30 0.53 -6.38
CA ILE A 91 8.74 0.71 -6.13
C ILE A 91 9.01 1.79 -5.09
N ASN A 92 10.07 1.59 -4.30
CA ASN A 92 10.64 2.62 -3.44
C ASN A 92 12.10 2.81 -3.88
N ALA A 93 12.41 3.92 -4.53
CA ALA A 93 13.78 4.23 -4.93
C ALA A 93 14.42 5.16 -3.90
N GLY A 94 15.35 4.63 -3.11
CA GLY A 94 16.16 5.39 -2.15
C GLY A 94 17.58 5.65 -2.68
N ARG A 95 18.36 6.48 -1.97
CA ARG A 95 19.79 6.63 -2.28
C ARG A 95 20.51 5.30 -2.04
N GLY A 96 20.89 4.62 -3.12
CA GLY A 96 21.64 3.36 -3.07
C GLY A 96 20.81 2.12 -2.72
N SER A 97 19.47 2.20 -2.76
CA SER A 97 18.60 1.04 -2.60
C SER A 97 17.33 1.13 -3.44
N LEU A 98 16.85 -0.02 -3.87
CA LEU A 98 15.59 -0.20 -4.59
C LEU A 98 14.72 -1.20 -3.84
N GLY A 99 13.58 -0.74 -3.36
CA GLY A 99 12.49 -1.56 -2.89
C GLY A 99 11.53 -1.88 -4.04
N THR A 100 11.06 -3.13 -4.12
CA THR A 100 9.96 -3.54 -4.99
C THR A 100 8.91 -4.24 -4.15
N LEU A 101 7.63 -3.92 -4.37
CA LEU A 101 6.49 -4.56 -3.74
C LEU A 101 5.52 -5.01 -4.83
N VAL A 102 5.16 -6.30 -4.81
CA VAL A 102 4.21 -6.91 -5.75
C VAL A 102 3.03 -7.46 -4.98
N ILE A 103 1.83 -7.10 -5.39
CA ILE A 103 0.54 -7.56 -4.84
C ILE A 103 -0.38 -7.95 -6.01
N PRO A 104 -1.45 -8.73 -5.77
CA PRO A 104 -2.43 -9.00 -6.81
C PRO A 104 -3.06 -7.70 -7.33
N ALA A 105 -3.53 -7.71 -8.57
CA ALA A 105 -4.25 -6.57 -9.16
C ALA A 105 -5.47 -6.14 -8.34
N ASP A 106 -6.19 -7.10 -7.76
CA ASP A 106 -7.33 -6.89 -6.88
C ASP A 106 -7.18 -7.70 -5.57
N PRO A 107 -6.55 -7.11 -4.54
CA PRO A 107 -6.34 -7.76 -3.25
C PRO A 107 -7.66 -8.08 -2.54
N ARG A 108 -8.67 -7.20 -2.64
CA ARG A 108 -10.00 -7.39 -2.00
C ARG A 108 -10.71 -8.61 -2.58
N ARG A 109 -10.77 -8.73 -3.90
CA ARG A 109 -11.38 -9.89 -4.57
C ARG A 109 -10.61 -11.17 -4.30
N THR A 110 -9.28 -11.10 -4.29
CA THR A 110 -8.45 -12.28 -3.98
C THR A 110 -8.71 -12.76 -2.55
N LEU A 111 -8.76 -11.83 -1.59
CA LEU A 111 -9.09 -12.10 -0.21
C LEU A 111 -10.49 -12.70 -0.06
N ALA A 112 -11.51 -12.13 -0.72
CA ALA A 112 -12.88 -12.64 -0.66
C ALA A 112 -12.99 -14.09 -1.17
N ARG A 113 -12.17 -14.46 -2.16
CA ARG A 113 -12.16 -15.81 -2.73
C ARG A 113 -11.35 -16.82 -1.93
N LYS A 114 -10.21 -16.43 -1.37
CA LYS A 114 -9.22 -17.35 -0.78
C LYS A 114 -9.03 -17.20 0.74
N GLY A 115 -9.58 -16.16 1.35
CA GLY A 115 -9.34 -15.78 2.75
C GLY A 115 -7.98 -15.09 2.99
N TYR A 116 -7.07 -15.12 2.01
CA TYR A 116 -5.76 -14.45 2.04
C TYR A 116 -5.31 -14.07 0.62
N PHE A 117 -4.28 -13.24 0.51
CA PHE A 117 -3.49 -13.11 -0.72
C PHE A 117 -2.00 -13.08 -0.39
N ASN A 118 -1.18 -13.36 -1.40
CA ASN A 118 0.27 -13.29 -1.25
C ASN A 118 0.79 -11.97 -1.81
N ALA A 119 1.79 -11.40 -1.14
CA ALA A 119 2.55 -10.26 -1.62
C ALA A 119 4.03 -10.58 -1.58
N SER A 120 4.82 -9.96 -2.44
CA SER A 120 6.28 -10.04 -2.40
C SER A 120 6.84 -8.67 -2.08
N VAL A 121 7.80 -8.60 -1.17
CA VAL A 121 8.59 -7.40 -0.92
C VAL A 121 10.04 -7.75 -1.13
N SER A 122 10.75 -6.98 -1.93
CA SER A 122 12.19 -7.10 -2.13
C SER A 122 12.87 -5.76 -1.83
N THR A 123 14.03 -5.81 -1.21
CA THR A 123 14.92 -4.67 -1.04
C THR A 123 16.29 -5.06 -1.56
N GLN A 124 16.78 -4.29 -2.53
CA GLN A 124 18.09 -4.43 -3.13
C GLN A 124 18.92 -3.19 -2.82
N SER A 125 20.18 -3.39 -2.48
CA SER A 125 21.22 -2.36 -2.46
C SER A 125 22.45 -2.88 -3.21
N ASN A 126 23.51 -2.10 -3.26
CA ASN A 126 24.79 -2.54 -3.83
C ASN A 126 25.44 -3.70 -3.04
N HIS A 127 24.99 -3.96 -1.81
CA HIS A 127 25.62 -4.96 -0.93
C HIS A 127 24.75 -6.18 -0.65
N PHE A 128 23.44 -6.08 -0.83
CA PHE A 128 22.54 -7.17 -0.49
C PHE A 128 21.23 -7.12 -1.27
N VAL A 129 20.59 -8.28 -1.39
CA VAL A 129 19.20 -8.42 -1.79
C VAL A 129 18.49 -9.25 -0.73
N ASN A 130 17.34 -8.77 -0.28
CA ASN A 130 16.46 -9.47 0.64
C ASN A 130 15.05 -9.47 0.06
N SER A 131 14.38 -10.61 0.10
CA SER A 131 13.04 -10.82 -0.41
C SER A 131 12.18 -11.56 0.61
N TRP A 132 10.99 -11.03 0.87
CA TRP A 132 9.99 -11.58 1.77
C TRP A 132 8.75 -11.96 0.96
N LEU A 133 8.37 -13.24 1.03
CA LEU A 133 7.04 -13.67 0.63
C LEU A 133 6.10 -13.45 1.81
N LEU A 134 5.05 -12.68 1.60
CA LEU A 134 4.08 -12.32 2.60
C LEU A 134 2.75 -13.02 2.34
N ARG A 135 2.10 -13.48 3.41
CA ARG A 135 0.70 -13.88 3.41
C ARG A 135 -0.13 -12.82 4.11
N CYS A 136 -1.04 -12.20 3.39
CA CYS A 136 -1.83 -11.05 3.83
C CYS A 136 -3.30 -11.40 4.05
N THR A 137 -3.88 -10.85 5.11
CA THR A 137 -5.31 -10.92 5.45
C THR A 137 -5.83 -9.51 5.73
N LYS A 138 -7.15 -9.35 5.90
CA LYS A 138 -7.73 -8.10 6.41
C LYS A 138 -7.46 -7.94 7.90
#